data_AF-A0A7U3YF76-F1
#
_entry.id   AF-A0A7U3YF76-F1
#
_cell.length_a   1.000
_cell.length_b   1.000
_cell.length_c   1.000
_cell.angle_alpha   90.00
_cell.angle_beta   90.00
_cell.angle_gamma   90.00
#
_symmetry.space_group_name_H-M   'P 1'
#
loop_
_entity.id
_entity.type
_entity.pdbx_description
1 polymer ?
#
loop_
_entity_poly.entity_id
_entity_poly.type
_entity_poly.pdbx_seq_one_letter_code
_entity_poly.pdbx_strand_id
1 'polypeptide(L)'
;MFELDFRSRQPIYEQLVEKMKEMIIHEIWKPNEQLPSVRMLAKQLTINPNTIQKAYRELEHQGFIYSIPGKGNFVSPQPKTASEEKIEAIRRDIVRLAAEALFLGVAKEEVLQWIEQAEQGERGGKTNDSFDECHKNV
;
A
#
# COMPACT_ATOMS: atom_id res chain seq x y z
N MET A 1 -1.72 14.65 -0.57
CA MET A 1 -0.58 14.54 -1.50
C MET A 1 0.48 13.72 -0.80
N PHE A 2 1.15 12.80 -1.48
CA PHE A 2 2.16 11.92 -0.88
C PHE A 2 3.58 12.41 -1.20
N GLU A 3 4.52 12.07 -0.34
CA GLU A 3 5.94 12.40 -0.49
C GLU A 3 6.74 11.15 -0.85
N LEU A 4 7.85 11.34 -1.55
CA LEU A 4 8.78 10.27 -1.94
C LEU A 4 10.15 10.52 -1.34
N ASP A 5 10.84 9.46 -0.98
CA ASP A 5 12.21 9.54 -0.47
C ASP A 5 13.22 9.28 -1.58
N PHE A 6 13.78 10.36 -2.12
CA PHE A 6 14.81 10.30 -3.16
C PHE A 6 16.18 9.83 -2.66
N ARG A 7 16.37 9.69 -1.35
CA ARG A 7 17.60 9.18 -0.73
C ARG A 7 17.52 7.68 -0.42
N SER A 8 16.33 7.11 -0.48
CA SER A 8 16.11 5.68 -0.30
C SER A 8 16.83 4.86 -1.38
N ARG A 9 17.22 3.63 -1.03
CA ARG A 9 17.76 2.64 -1.98
C ARG A 9 16.69 2.08 -2.91
N GLN A 10 15.42 2.27 -2.57
CA GLN A 10 14.29 1.80 -3.37
C GLN A 10 14.10 2.68 -4.61
N PRO A 11 13.98 2.09 -5.81
CA PRO A 11 13.71 2.84 -7.03
C PRO A 11 12.45 3.72 -6.93
N ILE A 12 12.52 4.94 -7.48
CA ILE A 12 11.42 5.92 -7.43
C ILE A 12 10.10 5.39 -7.99
N TYR A 13 10.15 4.56 -9.05
CA TYR A 13 8.93 4.00 -9.62
C TYR A 13 8.24 3.01 -8.68
N GLU A 14 8.98 2.30 -7.83
CA GLU A 14 8.42 1.36 -6.84
C GLU A 14 7.77 2.13 -5.70
N GLN A 15 8.44 3.17 -5.20
CA GLN A 15 7.86 4.07 -4.20
C GLN A 15 6.56 4.74 -4.71
N LEU A 16 6.54 5.16 -5.98
CA LEU A 16 5.32 5.68 -6.62
C LEU A 16 4.20 4.66 -6.64
N VAL A 17 4.48 3.41 -7.01
CA VAL A 17 3.49 2.34 -7.04
C VAL A 17 2.92 2.10 -5.65
N GLU A 18 3.77 2.01 -4.63
CA GLU A 18 3.33 1.81 -3.23
C GLU A 18 2.45 2.96 -2.75
N LYS A 19 2.90 4.22 -2.90
CA LYS A 19 2.11 5.37 -2.46
C LYS A 19 0.79 5.53 -3.20
N MET A 20 0.75 5.24 -4.50
CA MET A 20 -0.49 5.27 -5.25
C MET A 20 -1.45 4.14 -4.84
N LYS A 21 -0.93 2.95 -4.54
CA LYS A 21 -1.76 1.86 -4.00
C LYS A 21 -2.36 2.24 -2.66
N GLU A 22 -1.55 2.77 -1.74
CA GLU A 22 -2.03 3.24 -0.44
C GLU A 22 -3.19 4.24 -0.63
N MET A 23 -3.06 5.20 -1.54
CA MET A 23 -4.14 6.14 -1.84
C MET A 23 -5.43 5.49 -2.34
N ILE A 24 -5.32 4.43 -3.14
CA ILE A 24 -6.48 3.68 -3.66
C ILE A 24 -7.11 2.84 -2.55
N ILE A 25 -6.27 2.15 -1.75
CA ILE A 25 -6.70 1.30 -0.64
C ILE A 25 -7.42 2.12 0.43
N HIS A 26 -6.93 3.32 0.73
CA HIS A 26 -7.55 4.23 1.70
C HIS A 26 -8.68 5.09 1.11
N GLU A 27 -9.16 4.76 -0.09
CA GLU A 27 -10.25 5.47 -0.80
C GLU A 27 -10.01 6.98 -0.97
N ILE A 28 -8.75 7.45 -0.92
CA ILE A 28 -8.40 8.84 -1.22
C ILE A 28 -8.65 9.10 -2.71
N TRP A 29 -8.29 8.15 -3.57
CA TRP A 29 -8.79 8.09 -4.93
C TRP A 29 -9.92 7.07 -5.01
N LYS A 30 -11.10 7.54 -5.42
CA LYS A 30 -12.31 6.75 -5.35
C LYS A 30 -12.46 5.82 -6.55
N PRO A 31 -13.20 4.71 -6.40
CA PRO A 31 -13.70 3.91 -7.52
C PRO A 31 -14.17 4.73 -8.73
N ASN A 32 -13.66 4.42 -9.92
CA ASN A 32 -13.92 5.11 -11.19
C ASN A 32 -13.51 6.59 -11.25
N GLU A 33 -12.77 7.09 -10.26
CA GLU A 33 -12.20 8.43 -10.31
C GLU A 33 -11.07 8.50 -11.34
N GLN A 34 -11.02 9.61 -12.09
CA GLN A 34 -9.97 9.85 -13.07
C GLN A 34 -8.67 10.24 -12.36
N LEU A 35 -7.60 9.50 -12.63
CA LEU A 35 -6.28 9.80 -12.11
C LEU A 35 -5.65 11.00 -12.82
N PRO A 36 -4.73 11.71 -12.14
CA PRO A 36 -3.85 12.69 -12.77
C PRO A 36 -3.23 12.18 -14.06
N SER A 37 -3.16 13.03 -15.09
CA SER A 37 -2.39 12.68 -16.28
C SER A 37 -0.91 12.52 -15.94
N VAL A 38 -0.21 11.64 -16.67
CA VAL A 38 1.24 11.41 -16.50
C VAL A 38 2.03 12.72 -16.52
N ARG A 39 1.70 13.63 -17.44
CA ARG A 39 2.37 14.94 -17.57
C ARG A 39 2.11 15.85 -16.38
N MET A 40 0.86 15.88 -15.90
CA MET A 40 0.48 16.71 -14.74
C MET A 40 1.20 16.22 -13.48
N LEU A 41 1.17 14.92 -13.23
CA LEU A 41 1.76 14.34 -12.04
C LEU A 41 3.30 14.42 -12.07
N ALA A 42 3.91 14.19 -13.23
CA ALA A 42 5.35 14.40 -13.43
C ALA A 42 5.78 15.83 -13.09
N LYS A 43 5.00 16.83 -13.49
CA LYS A 43 5.27 18.24 -13.16
C LYS A 43 5.10 18.52 -11.67
N GLN A 44 4.05 17.98 -11.06
CA GLN A 44 3.77 18.19 -9.64
C GLN A 44 4.83 17.57 -8.72
N LEU A 45 5.28 16.36 -9.03
CA LEU A 45 6.27 15.64 -8.23
C LEU A 45 7.72 15.92 -8.68
N THR A 46 7.91 16.66 -9.78
CA THR A 46 9.22 16.89 -10.41
C THR A 46 9.93 15.57 -10.73
N ILE A 47 9.19 14.63 -11.33
CA ILE A 47 9.67 13.29 -11.69
C ILE A 47 9.63 13.11 -13.21
N ASN A 48 10.55 12.31 -13.75
CA ASN A 48 10.54 11.93 -15.15
C ASN A 48 9.17 11.31 -15.55
N PRO A 49 8.48 11.84 -16.59
CA PRO A 49 7.21 11.30 -17.06
C PRO A 49 7.23 9.79 -17.37
N ASN A 50 8.37 9.25 -17.82
CA ASN A 50 8.51 7.82 -18.08
C ASN A 50 8.44 6.97 -16.80
N THR A 51 8.94 7.50 -15.68
CA THR A 51 8.85 6.85 -14.37
C THR A 51 7.41 6.76 -13.89
N ILE A 52 6.64 7.85 -14.04
CA ILE A 52 5.21 7.87 -13.73
C ILE A 52 4.44 6.91 -14.64
N GLN A 53 4.76 6.89 -15.94
CA GLN A 53 4.14 5.95 -16.88
C GLN A 53 4.44 4.50 -16.52
N LYS A 54 5.67 4.19 -16.08
CA LYS A 54 6.05 2.86 -15.59
C LYS A 54 5.22 2.48 -14.36
N ALA A 55 5.06 3.40 -13.40
CA ALA A 55 4.24 3.17 -12.21
C ALA A 55 2.76 2.91 -12.56
N TYR A 56 2.18 3.69 -13.48
CA TYR A 56 0.79 3.48 -13.92
C TYR A 56 0.61 2.12 -14.62
N ARG A 57 1.54 1.72 -15.48
CA ARG A 57 1.49 0.38 -16.12
C ARG A 57 1.52 -0.74 -15.09
N GLU A 58 2.33 -0.59 -14.05
CA GLU A 58 2.42 -1.58 -12.96
C GLU A 58 1.10 -1.64 -12.16
N LEU A 59 0.51 -0.49 -11.82
CA LEU A 59 -0.80 -0.43 -11.17
C LEU A 59 -1.91 -1.05 -12.02
N GLU A 60 -1.87 -0.83 -13.34
CA GLU A 60 -2.83 -1.40 -14.28
C GLU A 60 -2.67 -2.92 -14.37
N HIS A 61 -1.43 -3.40 -14.48
CA HIS A 61 -1.10 -4.83 -14.45
C HIS A 61 -1.58 -5.51 -13.15
N GLN A 62 -1.47 -4.81 -12.03
CA GLN A 62 -1.94 -5.30 -10.73
C GLN A 62 -3.45 -5.18 -10.52
N GLY A 63 -4.17 -4.49 -11.42
CA GLY A 63 -5.62 -4.34 -11.39
C GLY A 63 -6.14 -3.19 -10.53
N PHE A 64 -5.27 -2.34 -9.99
CA PHE A 64 -5.66 -1.16 -9.19
C PHE A 64 -6.25 -0.04 -10.05
N ILE A 65 -5.86 0.04 -11.33
CA ILE A 65 -6.33 1.07 -12.27
C ILE A 65 -6.68 0.43 -13.62
N TYR A 66 -7.41 1.17 -14.45
CA TYR A 66 -7.65 0.81 -15.85
C TYR A 66 -7.55 2.04 -16.75
N SER A 67 -7.06 1.86 -17.97
CA SER A 67 -6.98 2.91 -18.98
C SER A 67 -8.20 2.92 -19.90
N ILE A 68 -8.72 4.10 -20.21
CA ILE A 68 -9.65 4.30 -21.33
C ILE A 68 -8.94 5.13 -22.42
N PRO A 69 -8.76 4.59 -23.63
CA PRO A 69 -8.13 5.30 -24.74
C PRO A 69 -8.76 6.68 -24.97
N GLY A 70 -7.91 7.71 -25.04
CA GLY A 70 -8.34 9.10 -25.23
C GLY A 70 -8.99 9.78 -24.02
N LYS A 71 -9.30 9.05 -22.94
CA LYS A 71 -9.90 9.61 -21.71
C LYS A 71 -8.96 9.61 -20.51
N GLY A 72 -7.96 8.72 -20.46
CA GLY A 72 -6.96 8.68 -19.39
C GLY A 72 -7.07 7.42 -18.52
N ASN A 73 -6.57 7.50 -17.28
CA ASN A 73 -6.51 6.38 -16.35
C ASN A 73 -7.52 6.59 -15.23
N PHE A 74 -8.13 5.51 -14.73
CA PHE A 74 -9.18 5.54 -13.73
C PHE A 74 -8.92 4.47 -12.67
N VAL A 75 -9.34 4.72 -11.42
CA VAL A 75 -9.24 3.73 -10.34
C VAL A 75 -10.24 2.60 -10.58
N SER A 76 -9.78 1.36 -10.49
CA SER A 76 -10.64 0.18 -10.61
C SER A 76 -11.66 0.13 -9.47
N PRO A 77 -12.97 0.01 -9.74
CA PRO A 77 -13.99 0.05 -8.70
C PRO A 77 -14.00 -1.15 -7.75
N GLN A 78 -13.39 -2.25 -8.20
CA GLN A 78 -12.95 -3.38 -7.40
C GLN A 78 -11.72 -3.94 -8.13
N PRO A 79 -10.73 -4.53 -7.46
CA PRO A 79 -9.77 -5.38 -8.14
C PRO A 79 -10.57 -6.56 -8.72
N LYS A 80 -11.09 -6.41 -9.95
CA LYS A 80 -11.82 -7.46 -10.70
C LYS A 80 -10.94 -8.71 -10.92
N THR A 81 -9.69 -8.67 -10.47
CA THR A 81 -8.62 -9.64 -10.63
C THR A 81 -7.72 -9.74 -9.39
N ALA A 82 -8.25 -9.55 -8.17
CA ALA A 82 -7.67 -10.33 -7.08
C ALA A 82 -8.07 -11.78 -7.36
N SER A 83 -7.29 -12.49 -8.20
CA SER A 83 -7.49 -13.91 -8.43
C SER A 83 -7.60 -14.57 -7.06
N GLU A 84 -8.50 -15.54 -6.90
CA GLU A 84 -8.58 -16.31 -5.66
C GLU A 84 -7.18 -16.77 -5.19
N GLU A 85 -6.28 -17.05 -6.13
CA GLU A 85 -4.87 -17.32 -5.91
C GLU A 85 -4.11 -16.21 -5.16
N LYS A 86 -4.30 -14.93 -5.53
CA LYS A 86 -3.68 -13.79 -4.83
C LYS A 86 -4.26 -13.61 -3.43
N ILE A 87 -5.58 -13.76 -3.28
CA ILE A 87 -6.24 -13.69 -1.97
C ILE A 87 -5.70 -14.82 -1.07
N GLU A 88 -5.59 -16.02 -1.61
CA GLU A 88 -5.08 -17.18 -0.89
C GLU A 88 -3.58 -17.05 -0.59
N ALA A 89 -2.79 -16.42 -1.46
CA ALA A 89 -1.39 -16.10 -1.19
C ALA A 89 -1.26 -15.12 -0.01
N ILE A 90 -2.02 -14.02 -0.02
CA ILE A 90 -2.06 -13.05 1.08
C ILE A 90 -2.53 -13.72 2.37
N ARG A 91 -3.55 -14.56 2.31
CA ARG A 91 -4.02 -15.34 3.46
C ARG A 91 -2.90 -16.19 4.05
N ARG A 92 -2.15 -16.92 3.21
CA ARG A 92 -1.01 -17.73 3.67
C ARG A 92 0.05 -16.88 4.36
N ASP A 93 0.37 -15.71 3.81
CA ASP A 93 1.35 -14.81 4.40
C ASP A 93 0.86 -14.24 5.74
N ILE A 94 -0.40 -13.82 5.84
CA ILE A 94 -0.99 -13.35 7.11
C ILE A 94 -0.93 -14.45 8.17
N VAL A 95 -1.33 -15.68 7.83
CA VAL A 95 -1.30 -16.82 8.77
C VAL A 95 0.13 -17.12 9.24
N ARG A 96 1.09 -17.12 8.31
CA ARG A 96 2.50 -17.36 8.61
C ARG A 96 3.05 -16.28 9.56
N LEU A 97 2.85 -15.01 9.23
CA LEU A 97 3.34 -13.88 10.03
C LEU A 97 2.65 -13.81 11.39
N ALA A 98 1.35 -14.09 11.48
CA ALA A 98 0.63 -14.17 12.75
C ALA A 98 1.17 -15.30 13.63
N ALA A 99 1.47 -16.47 13.07
CA ALA A 99 2.06 -17.59 13.82
C ALA A 99 3.46 -17.24 14.35
N GLU A 100 4.29 -16.56 13.54
CA GLU A 100 5.60 -16.04 13.97
C GLU A 100 5.45 -15.04 15.12
N ALA A 101 4.51 -14.09 15.03
CA ALA A 101 4.25 -13.10 16.08
C ALA A 101 3.80 -13.75 17.40
N LEU A 102 2.86 -14.69 17.34
CA LEU A 102 2.39 -15.43 18.51
C LEU A 102 3.52 -16.26 19.16
N PHE A 103 4.40 -16.86 18.35
CA PHE A 103 5.57 -17.59 18.85
C PHE A 103 6.56 -16.68 19.57
N LEU A 104 6.70 -15.43 19.13
CA LEU A 104 7.52 -14.40 19.78
C LEU A 104 6.88 -13.82 21.05
N GLY A 105 5.69 -14.28 21.44
CA GLY A 105 5.02 -13.86 22.67
C GLY A 105 4.08 -12.66 22.49
N VAL A 106 3.83 -12.22 21.26
CA VAL A 106 2.82 -11.18 20.98
C VAL A 106 1.44 -11.75 21.29
N ALA A 107 0.63 -11.02 22.06
CA ALA A 107 -0.72 -11.45 22.38
C ALA A 107 -1.61 -11.45 21.13
N LYS A 108 -2.57 -12.38 21.06
CA LYS A 108 -3.54 -12.43 19.95
C LYS A 108 -4.26 -11.09 19.76
N GLU A 109 -4.60 -10.45 20.87
CA GLU A 109 -5.29 -9.16 20.91
C GLU A 109 -4.46 -8.05 20.24
N GLU A 110 -3.14 -8.07 20.39
CA GLU A 110 -2.24 -7.11 19.78
C GLU A 110 -2.10 -7.34 18.27
N VAL A 111 -2.03 -8.61 17.83
CA VAL A 111 -2.07 -8.95 16.41
C VAL A 111 -3.37 -8.48 15.74
N LEU A 112 -4.51 -8.60 16.44
CA LEU A 112 -5.79 -8.08 15.95
C LEU A 112 -5.80 -6.55 15.86
N GLN A 113 -5.20 -5.85 16.82
CA GLN A 113 -5.06 -4.40 16.77
C GLN A 113 -4.23 -3.93 15.57
N TRP A 114 -3.18 -4.65 15.19
CA TRP A 114 -2.40 -4.31 13.99
C TRP A 114 -3.22 -4.44 12.70
N ILE A 115 -4.13 -5.43 12.63
CA ILE A 115 -5.05 -5.59 11.51
C ILE A 115 -6.04 -4.40 11.46
N GLU A 116 -6.58 -3.99 12.61
CA GLU A 116 -7.47 -2.82 12.70
C GLU A 116 -6.74 -1.52 12.31
N GLN A 117 -5.46 -1.37 12.66
CA GLN A 117 -4.64 -0.23 12.23
C GLN A 117 -4.45 -0.19 10.70
N ALA A 118 -4.29 -1.35 10.07
CA ALA A 118 -4.16 -1.45 8.62
C ALA A 118 -5.43 -0.97 7.87
N GLU A 119 -6.62 -1.15 8.46
CA GLU A 119 -7.88 -0.64 7.90
C GLU A 119 -7.99 0.89 7.99
N GLN A 120 -7.40 1.51 9.01
CA GLN A 120 -7.58 2.94 9.31
C GLN A 120 -6.59 3.87 8.62
N GLY A 121 -5.57 3.33 7.93
CA GLY A 121 -4.63 4.05 7.09
C GLY A 121 -3.90 5.19 7.78
N GLU A 122 -2.73 4.92 8.36
CA GLU A 122 -1.76 5.89 8.89
C GLU A 122 -2.33 7.27 9.28
N ARG A 123 -3.39 7.30 10.11
CA ARG A 123 -3.77 8.50 10.84
C ARG A 123 -3.06 8.48 12.19
N GLY A 124 -1.78 8.85 12.14
CA GLY A 124 -1.02 9.25 13.30
C GLY A 124 -0.09 8.17 13.84
N GLY A 125 1.19 8.33 13.54
CA GLY A 125 2.24 7.79 14.39
C GLY A 125 2.01 8.27 15.83
N LYS A 126 1.66 7.33 16.70
CA LYS A 126 2.20 7.29 18.05
C LYS A 126 2.90 5.96 18.18
N THR A 127 4.21 5.99 17.96
CA THR A 127 5.12 5.13 18.70
C THR A 127 4.81 5.34 20.17
N ASN A 128 4.01 4.43 20.74
CA ASN A 128 4.09 4.21 22.17
C ASN A 128 5.35 3.37 22.37
N ASP A 129 6.49 4.06 22.28
CA ASP A 129 7.61 3.66 23.09
C ASP A 129 7.15 3.78 24.55
N SER A 130 7.45 2.74 25.31
CA SER A 130 7.71 2.70 26.75
C SER A 130 6.79 1.78 27.58
N PHE A 131 7.50 0.93 28.34
CA PHE A 131 7.15 0.20 29.56
C PHE A 131 6.41 -1.14 29.39
N ASP A 132 6.83 -2.26 29.98
CA ASP A 132 8.04 -2.65 30.73
C ASP A 132 7.94 -4.17 31.01
N GLU A 133 9.09 -4.80 31.25
CA GLU A 133 9.30 -6.02 32.06
C GLU A 133 8.19 -7.09 32.22
N CYS A 134 8.32 -8.22 31.50
CA CYS A 134 8.04 -9.58 32.00
C CYS A 134 8.55 -10.58 30.94
N HIS A 135 9.62 -11.36 31.06
CA HIS A 135 10.09 -12.16 32.18
C HIS A 135 11.61 -12.34 32.07
N LYS A 136 12.36 -11.79 33.04
CA LYS A 136 13.46 -12.56 33.61
C LYS A 136 12.81 -13.62 34.49
N ASN A 137 12.95 -14.89 34.12
CA ASN A 137 13.51 -15.91 35.02
C ASN A 137 13.57 -17.25 34.31
N VAL A 138 14.78 -17.81 34.41
CA VAL A 138 15.19 -19.22 34.33
C VAL A 138 14.13 -20.18 34.85
#